data_AF-W9GD24-F1
#
_entry.id   AF-W9GD24-F1
#
_cell.length_a   1.000
_cell.length_b   1.000
_cell.length_c   1.000
_cell.angle_alpha   90.00
_cell.angle_beta   90.00
_cell.angle_gamma   90.00
#
_symmetry.space_group_name_H-M   'P 1'
#
loop_
_entity.id
_entity.type
_entity.pdbx_description
1 polymer ?
#
loop_
_entity_poly.entity_id
_entity_poly.type
_entity_poly.pdbx_seq_one_letter_code
_entity_poly.pdbx_strand_id
1 'polypeptide(L)'
;RDGRRAALARQGLVLAASGGRRWGWLGPALVLGALALLVVALARPVASVAEPHREGTVILAFDVSTSMAATDVRPTRLGASQAAARRFVERQPAGVRIGVVAFGGTGVVTQRPTTDRGDVLAAIDRLRAEGQTSLGGGLLAALGAIAGHPVALAGGATDAGGT
;
A
#
# COMPACT_ATOMS: atom_id res chain seq x y z
N ARG A 1 -79.56 2.92 -29.55
CA ARG A 1 -78.75 4.16 -29.34
C ARG A 1 -77.35 4.00 -29.97
N ASP A 2 -77.22 3.09 -30.95
CA ASP A 2 -75.94 2.49 -31.35
C ASP A 2 -75.43 3.03 -32.70
N GLY A 3 -76.27 3.70 -33.47
CA GLY A 3 -75.88 4.33 -34.74
C GLY A 3 -74.96 5.56 -34.58
N ARG A 4 -75.03 6.26 -33.43
CA ARG A 4 -74.21 7.46 -33.19
C ARG A 4 -72.73 7.16 -32.95
N ARG A 5 -72.43 5.98 -32.38
CA ARG A 5 -71.06 5.52 -32.11
C ARG A 5 -70.34 5.06 -33.38
N ALA A 6 -71.06 4.46 -34.31
CA ALA A 6 -70.51 4.02 -35.61
C ALA A 6 -70.13 5.19 -36.52
N ALA A 7 -70.85 6.32 -36.44
CA ALA A 7 -70.54 7.52 -37.22
C ALA A 7 -69.24 8.21 -36.77
N LEU A 8 -68.98 8.24 -35.46
CA LEU A 8 -67.78 8.87 -34.87
C LEU A 8 -66.49 8.06 -35.13
N ALA A 9 -66.60 6.75 -35.30
CA ALA A 9 -65.47 5.90 -35.66
C ALA A 9 -64.95 6.15 -37.08
N ARG A 10 -65.83 6.55 -38.02
CA ARG A 10 -65.44 6.91 -39.40
C ARG A 10 -64.75 8.28 -39.50
N GLN A 11 -64.79 9.10 -38.45
CA GLN A 11 -64.13 10.40 -38.39
C GLN A 11 -62.76 10.37 -37.69
N GLY A 12 -62.22 9.19 -37.38
CA GLY A 12 -60.89 9.04 -36.78
C GLY A 12 -60.76 9.52 -35.33
N LEU A 13 -61.87 9.88 -34.67
CA LEU A 13 -61.88 10.39 -33.29
C LEU A 13 -61.90 9.29 -32.22
N VAL A 14 -61.96 8.02 -32.61
CA VAL A 14 -61.83 6.89 -31.70
C VAL A 14 -60.88 5.87 -32.30
N LEU A 15 -59.68 5.75 -31.72
CA LEU A 15 -58.81 4.61 -31.97
C LEU A 15 -59.56 3.35 -31.53
N ALA A 16 -59.99 2.56 -32.52
CA ALA A 16 -60.39 1.19 -32.27
C ALA A 16 -59.18 0.47 -31.68
N ALA A 17 -59.18 0.25 -30.37
CA ALA A 17 -58.16 -0.52 -29.69
C ALA A 17 -58.27 -1.98 -30.14
N SER A 18 -57.59 -2.30 -31.23
CA SER A 18 -57.53 -3.64 -31.81
C SER A 18 -56.36 -4.41 -31.21
N GLY A 19 -56.69 -5.43 -30.40
CA GLY A 19 -55.93 -6.68 -30.35
C GLY A 19 -54.75 -6.76 -29.37
N GLY A 20 -54.89 -7.63 -28.36
CA GLY A 20 -53.77 -8.33 -27.73
C GLY A 20 -53.44 -7.94 -26.28
N ARG A 21 -54.27 -8.37 -25.31
CA ARG A 21 -54.01 -8.27 -23.86
C ARG A 21 -52.70 -8.94 -23.38
N ARG A 22 -52.03 -9.69 -24.26
CA ARG A 22 -50.75 -10.39 -24.05
C ARG A 22 -49.50 -9.56 -24.38
N TRP A 23 -49.64 -8.40 -25.03
CA TRP A 23 -48.52 -7.48 -25.35
C TRP A 23 -48.60 -6.15 -24.56
N GLY A 24 -49.68 -5.90 -23.83
CA GLY A 24 -49.89 -4.63 -23.10
C GLY A 24 -48.86 -4.32 -22.00
N TRP A 25 -48.16 -5.35 -21.49
CA TRP A 25 -47.12 -5.20 -20.47
C TRP A 25 -45.72 -4.98 -21.04
N LEU A 26 -45.50 -5.26 -22.33
CA LEU A 26 -44.18 -5.13 -22.96
C LEU A 26 -43.79 -3.66 -23.17
N GLY A 27 -44.75 -2.78 -23.43
CA GLY A 27 -44.51 -1.32 -23.47
C GLY A 27 -44.03 -0.77 -22.12
N PRO A 28 -44.81 -0.95 -21.03
CA PRO A 28 -44.39 -0.56 -19.68
C PRO A 28 -43.06 -1.22 -19.26
N ALA A 29 -42.85 -2.49 -19.59
CA ALA A 29 -41.62 -3.22 -19.27
C ALA A 29 -40.39 -2.62 -19.98
N LEU A 30 -40.53 -2.23 -21.25
CA LEU A 30 -39.46 -1.54 -21.99
C LEU A 30 -39.12 -0.18 -21.39
N VAL A 31 -40.12 0.59 -20.98
CA VAL A 31 -39.92 1.89 -20.34
C VAL A 31 -39.20 1.73 -18.99
N LEU A 32 -39.62 0.76 -18.17
CA LEU A 32 -38.97 0.46 -16.90
C LEU A 32 -37.53 -0.04 -17.09
N GLY A 33 -37.29 -0.89 -18.10
CA GLY A 33 -35.96 -1.35 -18.46
C GLY A 33 -35.04 -0.21 -18.91
N ALA A 34 -35.54 0.69 -19.76
CA ALA A 34 -34.81 1.87 -20.20
C ALA A 34 -34.48 2.81 -19.03
N LEU A 35 -35.42 3.00 -18.10
CA LEU A 35 -35.20 3.80 -16.90
C LEU A 35 -34.15 3.17 -15.98
N ALA A 36 -34.19 1.86 -15.77
CA ALA A 36 -33.18 1.14 -14.98
C ALA A 36 -31.78 1.27 -15.59
N LEU A 37 -31.66 1.12 -16.91
CA LEU A 37 -30.39 1.31 -17.63
C LEU A 37 -29.87 2.75 -17.51
N LEU A 38 -30.76 3.75 -17.61
CA LEU A 38 -30.41 5.15 -17.42
C LEU A 38 -29.87 5.42 -16.01
N VAL A 39 -30.51 4.84 -14.97
CA VAL A 39 -30.06 4.96 -13.58
C VAL A 39 -28.68 4.33 -13.39
N VAL A 40 -28.43 3.13 -13.95
CA VAL A 40 -27.11 2.48 -13.88
C VAL A 40 -26.05 3.28 -14.61
N ALA A 41 -26.36 3.85 -15.78
CA ALA A 41 -25.42 4.70 -16.53
C ALA A 41 -25.06 5.98 -15.76
N LEU A 42 -26.04 6.63 -15.13
CA LEU A 42 -25.84 7.82 -14.30
C LEU A 42 -25.10 7.51 -13.00
N ALA A 43 -25.30 6.32 -12.43
CA ALA A 43 -24.64 5.89 -11.21
C ALA A 43 -23.11 5.74 -11.37
N ARG A 44 -22.60 5.70 -12.61
CA ARG A 44 -21.17 5.53 -12.93
C ARG A 44 -20.53 4.47 -12.02
N PRO A 45 -20.95 3.19 -12.12
CA PRO A 45 -20.43 2.15 -11.26
C PRO A 45 -18.91 2.06 -11.44
N VAL A 46 -18.17 2.47 -10.42
CA VAL A 46 -16.72 2.35 -10.36
C VAL A 46 -16.37 1.17 -9.46
N ALA A 47 -15.56 0.24 -9.97
CA ALA A 47 -14.93 -0.77 -9.16
C ALA A 47 -13.49 -0.33 -8.89
N SER A 48 -13.17 -0.01 -7.64
CA SER A 48 -11.78 0.23 -7.24
C SER A 48 -11.06 -1.11 -7.14
N VAL A 49 -10.36 -1.49 -8.20
CA VAL A 49 -9.35 -2.56 -8.13
C VAL A 49 -8.12 -1.93 -7.49
N ALA A 50 -7.85 -2.28 -6.23
CA ALA A 50 -6.60 -1.89 -5.58
C ALA A 50 -5.47 -2.65 -6.28
N GLU A 51 -4.77 -1.97 -7.19
CA GLU A 51 -3.51 -2.48 -7.73
C GLU A 51 -2.51 -2.53 -6.55
N PRO A 52 -1.97 -3.70 -6.16
CA PRO A 52 -1.05 -3.80 -5.05
C PRO A 52 0.30 -3.17 -5.44
N HIS A 53 0.38 -1.85 -5.44
CA HIS A 53 1.63 -1.11 -5.48
C HIS A 53 2.38 -1.47 -4.20
N ARG A 54 3.35 -2.37 -4.32
CA ARG A 54 4.28 -2.71 -3.23
C ARG A 54 5.31 -1.58 -3.09
N GLU A 55 4.81 -0.43 -2.66
CA GLU A 55 5.59 0.74 -2.27
C GLU A 55 5.71 0.74 -0.75
N GLY A 56 6.93 0.90 -0.25
CA GLY A 56 7.18 0.83 1.19
C GLY A 56 8.63 1.17 1.51
N THR A 57 8.88 1.58 2.74
CA THR A 57 10.23 1.81 3.26
C THR A 57 10.58 0.70 4.24
N VAL A 58 11.71 0.03 4.03
CA VAL A 58 12.25 -0.98 4.94
C VAL A 58 13.61 -0.49 5.46
N ILE A 59 13.83 -0.60 6.78
CA ILE A 59 15.15 -0.37 7.36
C ILE A 59 15.74 -1.72 7.80
N LEU A 60 16.93 -2.02 7.29
CA LEU A 60 17.74 -3.12 7.75
C LEU A 60 18.62 -2.63 8.89
N ALA A 61 18.28 -2.99 10.12
CA ALA A 61 19.07 -2.70 11.31
C ALA A 61 20.00 -3.87 11.63
N PHE A 62 21.31 -3.65 11.51
CA PHE A 62 22.36 -4.65 11.75
C PHE A 62 22.99 -4.45 13.12
N ASP A 63 22.99 -5.51 13.93
CA ASP A 63 23.93 -5.58 15.04
C ASP A 63 25.35 -5.74 14.46
N VAL A 64 26.22 -4.81 14.79
CA VAL A 64 27.63 -4.81 14.42
C VAL A 64 28.53 -4.90 15.64
N SER A 65 28.02 -5.31 16.80
CA SER A 65 28.83 -5.51 18.00
C SER A 65 29.95 -6.53 17.80
N THR A 66 30.96 -6.51 18.67
CA THR A 66 32.09 -7.46 18.64
C THR A 66 31.63 -8.93 18.64
N SER A 67 30.50 -9.24 19.27
CA SER A 67 29.92 -10.60 19.29
C SER A 67 29.56 -11.12 17.90
N MET A 68 29.33 -10.23 16.93
CA MET A 68 28.96 -10.57 15.56
C MET A 68 30.18 -11.00 14.71
N ALA A 69 31.40 -10.87 15.23
CA ALA A 69 32.60 -11.45 14.64
C ALA A 69 32.72 -12.97 14.87
N ALA A 70 31.87 -13.56 15.72
CA ALA A 70 31.90 -14.99 16.03
C ALA A 70 31.68 -15.87 14.77
N THR A 71 32.34 -17.02 14.72
CA THR A 71 32.36 -17.96 13.59
C THR A 71 31.52 -19.22 13.83
N ASP A 72 30.66 -19.22 14.85
CA ASP A 72 29.68 -20.28 15.10
C ASP A 72 28.65 -20.40 13.96
N VAL A 73 28.51 -19.32 13.17
CA VAL A 73 27.91 -19.35 11.83
C VAL A 73 28.98 -18.93 10.82
N ARG A 74 29.20 -19.74 9.76
CA ARG A 74 30.17 -19.40 8.72
C ARG A 74 29.65 -18.29 7.79
N PRO A 75 30.51 -17.36 7.32
CA PRO A 75 31.91 -17.17 7.72
C PRO A 75 32.05 -16.53 9.11
N THR A 76 31.17 -15.57 9.43
CA THR A 76 30.94 -15.01 10.76
C THR A 76 29.44 -14.72 10.91
N ARG A 77 28.93 -14.49 12.12
CA ARG A 77 27.54 -14.05 12.32
C ARG A 77 27.20 -12.82 11.49
N LEU A 78 28.08 -11.81 11.47
CA LEU A 78 27.91 -10.62 10.64
C LEU A 78 27.90 -10.97 9.14
N GLY A 79 28.83 -11.81 8.69
CA GLY A 79 28.90 -12.23 7.28
C GLY A 79 27.66 -13.00 6.84
N ALA A 80 27.13 -13.86 7.71
CA ALA A 80 25.88 -14.57 7.47
C ALA A 80 24.68 -13.60 7.39
N SER A 81 24.62 -12.61 8.29
CA SER A 81 23.60 -11.56 8.26
C SER A 81 23.69 -10.70 6.99
N GLN A 82 24.90 -10.32 6.56
CA GLN A 82 25.12 -9.60 5.29
C GLN A 82 24.61 -10.41 4.09
N ALA A 83 24.92 -11.71 4.04
CA ALA A 83 24.44 -12.60 2.98
C ALA A 83 22.91 -12.74 2.97
N ALA A 84 22.29 -12.86 4.15
CA ALA A 84 20.83 -12.93 4.27
C ALA A 84 20.16 -11.62 3.83
N ALA A 85 20.74 -10.48 4.22
CA ALA A 85 20.26 -9.16 3.87
C ALA A 85 20.40 -8.86 2.36
N ARG A 86 21.51 -9.23 1.73
CA ARG A 86 21.70 -9.13 0.27
C ARG A 86 20.58 -9.85 -0.47
N ARG A 87 20.33 -11.11 -0.10
CA ARG A 87 19.23 -11.91 -0.66
C ARG A 87 17.86 -11.29 -0.41
N PHE A 88 17.66 -10.61 0.72
CA PHE A 88 16.43 -9.87 0.99
C PHE A 88 16.28 -8.67 0.05
N VAL A 89 17.32 -7.86 -0.10
CA VAL A 89 17.36 -6.65 -0.95
C VAL A 89 17.09 -7.00 -2.41
N GLU A 90 17.70 -8.05 -2.92
CA GLU A 90 17.56 -8.52 -4.30
C GLU A 90 16.15 -9.03 -4.64
N ARG A 91 15.42 -9.56 -3.64
CA ARG A 91 14.05 -10.06 -3.83
C ARG A 91 12.97 -9.00 -3.68
N GLN A 92 13.32 -7.80 -3.24
CA GLN A 92 12.32 -6.75 -3.04
C GLN A 92 11.86 -6.13 -4.37
N PRO A 93 10.57 -5.79 -4.51
CA PRO A 93 10.06 -5.02 -5.65
C PRO A 93 10.79 -3.68 -5.81
N ALA A 94 10.90 -3.19 -7.05
CA ALA A 94 11.63 -1.96 -7.37
C ALA A 94 11.16 -0.71 -6.60
N GLY A 95 9.85 -0.62 -6.31
CA GLY A 95 9.25 0.50 -5.55
C GLY A 95 9.54 0.51 -4.04
N VAL A 96 10.20 -0.51 -3.50
CA VAL A 96 10.57 -0.55 -2.07
C VAL A 96 11.85 0.25 -1.84
N ARG A 97 11.79 1.26 -0.98
CA ARG A 97 12.97 1.97 -0.49
C ARG A 97 13.62 1.19 0.65
N ILE A 98 14.92 1.00 0.59
CA ILE A 98 15.66 0.29 1.64
C ILE A 98 16.70 1.22 2.24
N GLY A 99 16.70 1.33 3.56
CA GLY A 99 17.75 1.98 4.33
C GLY A 99 18.54 0.95 5.14
N VAL A 100 19.76 1.32 5.53
CA VAL A 100 20.64 0.49 6.35
C VAL A 100 21.05 1.27 7.59
N VAL A 101 20.89 0.63 8.74
CA VAL A 101 21.34 1.12 10.03
C VAL A 101 22.29 0.09 10.62
N ALA A 102 23.45 0.54 11.08
CA ALA A 102 24.36 -0.26 11.88
C ALA A 102 24.21 0.15 13.34
N PHE A 103 24.12 -0.81 14.25
CA PHE A 103 24.13 -0.53 15.67
C PHE A 103 25.15 -1.40 16.41
N GLY A 104 26.00 -0.71 17.17
CA GLY A 104 26.95 -1.28 18.10
C GLY A 104 26.76 -0.55 19.43
N GLY A 105 27.77 0.18 19.92
CA GLY A 105 27.60 1.05 21.09
C GLY A 105 26.56 2.16 20.90
N THR A 106 26.33 2.58 19.65
CA THR A 106 25.29 3.54 19.22
C THR A 106 24.70 3.08 17.88
N GLY A 107 23.58 3.68 17.46
CA GLY A 107 22.97 3.42 16.14
C GLY A 107 23.33 4.51 15.13
N VAL A 108 23.74 4.12 13.93
CA VAL A 108 24.13 5.02 12.83
C VAL A 108 23.44 4.61 11.53
N VAL A 109 22.87 5.58 10.83
CA VAL A 109 22.31 5.38 9.48
C VAL A 109 23.45 5.35 8.47
N THR A 110 23.78 4.16 7.97
CA THR A 110 24.86 3.98 6.98
C THR A 110 24.38 4.19 5.55
N GLN A 111 23.07 3.99 5.31
CA GLN A 111 22.41 4.30 4.05
C GLN A 111 20.99 4.81 4.31
N ARG A 112 20.68 6.00 3.80
CA ARG A 112 19.31 6.52 3.85
C ARG A 112 18.40 5.71 2.91
N PRO A 113 17.09 5.60 3.21
CA PRO A 113 16.15 4.88 2.37
C PRO A 113 16.21 5.30 0.90
N THR A 114 16.57 4.36 0.03
CA THR A 114 16.69 4.58 -1.42
C THR A 114 16.14 3.39 -2.19
N THR A 115 15.71 3.59 -3.43
CA THR A 115 15.37 2.51 -4.36
C THR A 115 16.59 1.93 -5.06
N ASP A 116 17.75 2.61 -4.98
CA ASP A 116 19.02 2.15 -5.55
C ASP A 116 19.56 0.95 -4.74
N ARG A 117 19.62 -0.21 -5.40
CA ARG A 117 20.09 -1.45 -4.78
C ARG A 117 21.59 -1.51 -4.67
N GLY A 118 22.32 -0.86 -5.57
CA GLY A 118 23.79 -0.80 -5.53
C GLY A 118 24.26 -0.10 -4.27
N ASP A 119 23.67 1.06 -3.95
CA ASP A 119 24.00 1.83 -2.75
C ASP A 119 23.73 1.04 -1.46
N VAL A 120 22.57 0.38 -1.39
CA VAL A 120 22.17 -0.44 -0.25
C VAL A 120 23.11 -1.63 -0.05
N LEU A 121 23.43 -2.35 -1.13
CA LEU A 121 24.34 -3.50 -1.07
C LEU A 121 25.76 -3.07 -0.69
N ALA A 122 26.25 -1.97 -1.25
CA ALA A 122 27.56 -1.40 -0.89
C ALA A 122 27.61 -0.97 0.59
N ALA A 123 26.52 -0.42 1.12
CA ALA A 123 26.43 -0.08 2.53
C ALA A 123 26.45 -1.32 3.44
N ILE A 124 25.75 -2.40 3.06
CA ILE A 124 25.78 -3.68 3.77
C ILE A 124 27.21 -4.25 3.78
N ASP A 125 27.91 -4.24 2.65
CA ASP A 125 29.26 -4.83 2.51
C ASP A 125 30.33 -4.09 3.32
N ARG A 126 30.14 -2.79 3.59
CA ARG A 126 31.07 -1.99 4.39
C ARG A 126 30.94 -2.23 5.89
N LEU A 127 29.89 -2.91 6.36
CA LEU A 127 29.69 -3.16 7.79
C LEU A 127 30.82 -4.03 8.37
N ARG A 128 31.30 -3.65 9.56
CA ARG A 128 32.36 -4.33 10.30
C ARG A 128 31.91 -4.54 11.74
N ALA A 129 32.33 -5.65 12.33
CA ALA A 129 32.02 -5.95 13.72
C ALA A 129 32.95 -5.16 14.65
N GLU A 130 32.39 -4.31 15.50
CA GLU A 130 33.09 -3.45 16.43
C GLU A 130 32.21 -3.01 17.63
N GLY A 131 32.84 -2.75 18.77
CA GLY A 131 32.18 -2.15 19.93
C GLY A 131 31.19 -3.05 20.67
N GLN A 132 30.35 -2.41 21.48
CA GLN A 132 29.32 -3.03 22.34
C GLN A 132 27.98 -3.14 21.60
N THR A 133 26.90 -3.53 22.29
CA THR A 133 25.54 -3.60 21.73
C THR A 133 24.61 -2.58 22.40
N SER A 134 23.94 -1.76 21.60
CA SER A 134 22.93 -0.78 22.01
C SER A 134 21.72 -0.88 21.10
N LEU A 135 20.80 -1.77 21.49
CA LEU A 135 19.56 -1.98 20.77
C LEU A 135 18.71 -0.70 20.71
N GLY A 136 18.64 0.04 21.82
CA GLY A 136 17.88 1.29 21.90
C GLY A 136 18.39 2.36 20.93
N GLY A 137 19.71 2.55 20.86
CA GLY A 137 20.33 3.45 19.89
C GLY A 137 20.07 3.01 18.44
N GLY A 138 20.16 1.71 18.17
CA GLY A 138 19.83 1.14 16.86
C GLY A 138 18.38 1.36 16.45
N LEU A 139 17.43 1.15 17.37
CA LEU A 139 16.00 1.32 17.09
C LEU A 139 15.65 2.79 16.86
N LEU A 140 16.16 3.71 17.67
CA LEU A 140 15.94 5.14 17.47
C LEU A 140 16.53 5.65 16.15
N ALA A 141 17.72 5.19 15.78
CA ALA A 141 18.33 5.50 14.48
C ALA A 141 17.49 4.96 13.32
N ALA A 142 16.96 3.73 13.43
CA ALA A 142 16.07 3.16 12.43
C ALA A 142 14.75 3.92 12.30
N LEU A 143 14.13 4.28 13.42
CA LEU A 143 12.91 5.12 13.40
C LEU A 143 13.18 6.48 12.80
N GLY A 144 14.30 7.12 13.14
CA GLY A 144 14.69 8.39 12.54
C GLY A 144 14.97 8.30 11.04
N ALA A 145 15.52 7.18 10.57
CA ALA A 145 15.72 6.93 9.15
C ALA A 145 14.40 6.76 8.39
N ILE A 146 13.38 6.16 9.01
CA ILE A 146 12.01 6.05 8.45
C ILE A 146 11.32 7.42 8.46
N ALA A 147 11.38 8.13 9.57
CA ALA A 147 10.68 9.40 9.77
C ALA A 147 11.33 10.58 9.02
N GLY A 148 12.60 10.46 8.65
CA GLY A 148 13.37 11.53 7.99
C GLY A 148 13.89 12.61 8.95
N HIS A 149 13.65 12.47 10.26
CA HIS A 149 14.14 13.35 11.31
C HIS A 149 14.57 12.54 12.54
N PRO A 150 15.45 13.05 13.40
CA PRO A 150 15.80 12.38 14.66
C PRO A 150 14.55 12.11 15.51
N VAL A 151 14.48 10.92 16.10
CA VAL A 151 13.44 10.52 17.06
C VAL A 151 14.10 10.38 18.42
N ALA A 152 13.58 11.10 19.42
CA ALA A 152 14.01 11.02 20.80
C ALA A 152 12.85 10.51 21.66
N LEU A 153 13.18 9.73 22.70
CA LEU A 153 12.19 9.34 23.70
C LEU A 153 11.85 10.57 24.53
N ALA A 154 10.57 10.90 24.64
CA ALA A 154 10.10 11.93 25.57
C ALA A 154 10.34 11.44 27.01
N GLY A 155 11.47 11.85 27.60
CA GLY A 155 11.87 11.42 28.95
C GLY A 155 13.34 11.60 29.33
N GLY A 156 14.21 12.11 28.45
CA GLY A 156 15.62 12.40 28.78
C GLY A 156 15.88 13.82 29.31
N ALA A 157 14.84 14.57 29.67
CA ALA A 157 14.93 15.96 30.12
C ALA A 157 14.33 16.12 31.53
N THR A 158 14.94 15.44 32.51
CA THR A 158 14.84 15.76 33.95
C THR A 158 16.04 15.07 34.59
N ASP A 159 17.03 15.88 34.99
CA ASP A 159 18.07 15.65 36.03
C ASP A 159 19.30 16.58 35.83
N ALA A 160 19.09 17.79 35.29
CA ALA A 160 20.07 18.87 35.32
C ALA A 160 19.42 20.10 35.97
N GLY A 161 19.40 20.11 37.30
CA GLY A 161 18.81 21.20 38.08
C GLY A 161 18.90 20.96 39.59
N GLY A 162 20.08 20.59 40.07
CA GLY A 162 20.38 20.41 41.49
C GLY A 162 21.78 20.89 41.81
N THR A 163 21.93 22.22 41.94
CA THR A 163 22.73 22.99 42.92
C THR A 163 22.38 24.44 42.75
#